data_AF-W2PEH7-F1
#
_entry.id   AF-W2PEH7-F1
#
_cell.length_a   1.000
_cell.length_b   1.000
_cell.length_c   1.000
_cell.angle_alpha   90.00
_cell.angle_beta   90.00
_cell.angle_gamma   90.00
#
_symmetry.space_group_name_H-M   'P 1'
#
loop_
_entity.id
_entity.type
_entity.pdbx_description
1 polymer ?
#
loop_
_entity_poly.entity_id
_entity_poly.type
_entity_poly.pdbx_seq_one_letter_code
_entity_poly.pdbx_strand_id
1 'polypeptide(L)'
;MYEPLIDESYHEEMHSVWEGITKEKNDEEKEGLRGFLERWHQASMPNVKLVISDSEWLNASQQPDASSCGVLVVDQANNYLAGDFEQQHYQVSKSDVKVMRLRMLWVIMHHSNEKAISKSDATKTGEILKKLQKELK
;
A
#
# COMPACT_ATOMS: atom_id res chain seq x y z
N MET A 1 -21.54 -10.47 -6.76
CA MET A 1 -20.57 -10.64 -7.85
C MET A 1 -20.36 -9.25 -8.43
N TYR A 2 -19.27 -8.60 -8.05
CA TYR A 2 -18.88 -7.29 -8.59
C TYR A 2 -17.37 -7.17 -8.32
N GLU A 3 -16.51 -7.09 -9.32
CA GLU A 3 -16.51 -6.14 -10.42
C GLU A 3 -16.09 -6.82 -11.74
N PRO A 4 -16.83 -6.66 -12.86
CA PRO A 4 -16.55 -7.38 -14.12
C PRO A 4 -15.26 -6.96 -14.84
N LEU A 5 -14.56 -5.94 -14.34
CA LEU A 5 -13.42 -5.30 -14.99
C LEU A 5 -12.11 -5.42 -14.19
N ILE A 6 -12.11 -6.23 -13.12
CA ILE A 6 -10.94 -6.38 -12.24
C ILE A 6 -9.69 -6.85 -13.00
N ASP A 7 -9.89 -7.64 -14.06
CA ASP A 7 -8.81 -8.19 -14.90
C ASP A 7 -8.48 -7.29 -16.11
N GLU A 8 -9.36 -6.35 -16.50
CA GLU A 8 -9.22 -5.63 -17.78
C GLU A 8 -9.05 -4.11 -17.65
N SER A 9 -9.55 -3.43 -16.60
CA SER A 9 -9.49 -1.95 -16.55
C SER A 9 -8.44 -1.36 -15.61
N TYR A 10 -8.08 -2.03 -14.53
CA TYR A 10 -7.22 -1.43 -13.50
C TYR A 10 -5.76 -1.87 -13.56
N HIS A 11 -5.47 -3.00 -14.19
CA HIS A 11 -4.11 -3.57 -14.18
C HIS A 11 -3.11 -2.62 -14.86
N GLU A 12 -3.44 -2.10 -16.04
CA GLU A 12 -2.59 -1.15 -16.77
C GLU A 12 -2.44 0.20 -16.05
N GLU A 13 -3.53 0.69 -15.44
CA GLU A 13 -3.51 1.93 -14.66
C GLU A 13 -2.63 1.76 -13.41
N MET A 14 -2.78 0.66 -12.67
CA MET A 14 -1.97 0.36 -11.49
C MET A 14 -0.51 0.14 -11.84
N HIS A 15 -0.22 -0.54 -12.95
CA HIS A 15 1.13 -0.67 -13.47
C HIS A 15 1.73 0.70 -13.82
N SER A 16 0.92 1.61 -14.38
CA SER A 16 1.34 2.98 -14.66
C SER A 16 1.59 3.81 -13.40
N VAL A 17 0.81 3.60 -12.34
CA VAL A 17 1.06 4.21 -11.01
C VAL A 17 2.35 3.66 -10.38
N TRP A 18 2.60 2.37 -10.55
CA TRP A 18 3.79 1.71 -10.03
C TRP A 18 5.08 2.18 -10.73
N GLU A 19 5.11 2.09 -12.06
CA GLU A 19 6.27 2.45 -12.89
C GLU A 19 6.41 3.96 -13.10
N GLY A 20 5.30 4.70 -13.06
CA GLY A 20 5.24 6.14 -13.32
C GLY A 20 4.92 6.49 -14.76
N ILE A 21 4.39 7.70 -14.95
CA ILE A 21 4.05 8.25 -16.26
C ILE A 21 5.23 9.11 -16.76
N THR A 22 5.68 8.87 -17.99
CA THR A 22 6.70 9.70 -18.66
C THR A 22 6.23 11.14 -18.79
N LYS A 23 6.96 12.08 -18.20
CA LYS A 23 6.77 13.52 -18.46
C LYS A 23 7.52 13.91 -19.73
N GLU A 24 6.82 13.95 -20.86
CA GLU A 24 7.34 14.44 -22.15
C GLU A 24 8.61 13.74 -22.70
N LYS A 25 8.97 14.04 -23.95
CA LYS A 25 9.88 13.23 -24.78
C LYS A 25 11.36 13.22 -24.35
N ASN A 26 11.74 13.90 -23.26
CA ASN A 26 13.15 14.08 -22.87
C ASN A 26 13.45 13.80 -21.39
N ASP A 27 12.47 13.51 -20.53
CA ASP A 27 12.75 13.08 -19.14
C ASP A 27 12.71 11.55 -19.06
N GLU A 28 13.88 10.94 -18.83
CA GLU A 28 14.02 9.49 -18.61
C GLU A 28 13.45 9.04 -17.26
N GLU A 29 13.18 9.96 -16.33
CA GLU A 29 12.65 9.64 -15.01
C GLU A 29 11.12 9.61 -14.98
N LYS A 30 10.57 8.40 -15.09
CA LYS A 30 9.19 8.12 -14.69
C LYS A 30 9.10 8.16 -13.16
N GLU A 31 8.41 9.14 -12.61
CA GLU A 31 8.15 9.16 -11.18
C GLU A 31 6.86 8.37 -10.85
N GLY A 32 7.03 7.07 -10.64
CA GLY A 32 6.02 6.18 -10.04
C GLY A 32 6.31 5.87 -8.58
N LEU A 33 5.49 5.00 -7.97
CA LEU A 33 5.74 4.49 -6.61
C LEU A 33 7.12 3.85 -6.49
N ARG A 34 7.57 3.14 -7.53
CA ARG A 34 8.91 2.54 -7.58
C ARG A 34 10.02 3.59 -7.50
N GLY A 35 9.96 4.62 -8.36
CA GLY A 35 10.95 5.70 -8.35
C GLY A 35 10.98 6.48 -7.03
N PHE A 36 9.82 6.69 -6.41
CA PHE A 36 9.74 7.24 -5.06
C PHE A 36 10.44 6.34 -4.03
N LEU A 37 10.17 5.03 -4.04
CA LEU A 37 10.79 4.07 -3.11
C LEU A 37 12.30 4.02 -3.26
N GLU A 38 12.81 4.03 -4.48
CA GLU A 38 14.25 4.05 -4.77
C GLU A 38 14.93 5.30 -4.21
N ARG A 39 14.37 6.50 -4.45
CA ARG A 39 14.92 7.75 -3.87
C ARG A 39 14.77 7.81 -2.35
N TRP A 40 13.63 7.38 -1.81
CA TRP A 40 13.41 7.32 -0.37
C TRP A 40 14.42 6.40 0.31
N HIS A 41 14.69 5.23 -0.28
CA HIS A 41 15.70 4.29 0.20
C HIS A 41 17.11 4.88 0.11
N GLN A 42 17.48 5.48 -1.03
CA GLN A 42 18.79 6.12 -1.18
C GLN A 42 19.01 7.26 -0.17
N ALA A 43 17.95 8.01 0.14
CA ALA A 43 18.00 9.09 1.10
C ALA A 43 18.09 8.61 2.56
N SER A 44 17.44 7.48 2.89
CA SER A 44 17.34 6.96 4.26
C SER A 44 18.44 5.95 4.61
N MET A 45 18.86 5.13 3.65
CA MET A 45 19.81 4.02 3.80
C MET A 45 20.75 3.89 2.58
N PRO A 46 21.61 4.89 2.31
CA PRO A 46 22.41 4.97 1.07
C PRO A 46 23.40 3.81 0.86
N ASN A 47 23.76 3.10 1.93
CA ASN A 47 24.74 2.00 1.89
C ASN A 47 24.10 0.61 1.88
N VAL A 48 22.78 0.54 1.84
CA VAL A 48 22.03 -0.72 1.77
C VAL A 48 21.51 -0.87 0.34
N LYS A 49 21.62 -2.06 -0.24
CA LYS A 49 21.01 -2.31 -1.56
C LYS A 49 19.50 -2.50 -1.37
N LEU A 50 18.69 -1.70 -2.06
CA LEU A 50 17.26 -1.95 -2.18
C LEU A 50 17.04 -3.15 -3.11
N VAL A 51 16.20 -4.09 -2.68
CA VAL A 51 15.74 -5.20 -3.52
C VAL A 51 14.22 -5.08 -3.60
N ILE A 52 13.72 -4.79 -4.80
CA ILE A 52 12.30 -4.82 -5.11
C ILE A 52 12.07 -6.02 -6.02
N SER A 53 11.27 -6.97 -5.57
CA SER A 53 10.80 -8.08 -6.41
C SER A 53 9.78 -7.58 -7.43
N ASP A 54 9.55 -8.36 -8.47
CA ASP A 54 8.51 -8.07 -9.46
C ASP A 54 7.14 -7.99 -8.79
N SER A 55 6.30 -7.07 -9.28
CA SER A 55 4.93 -6.91 -8.77
C SER A 55 4.09 -8.11 -9.18
N GLU A 56 3.44 -8.74 -8.21
CA GLU A 56 2.47 -9.82 -8.44
C GLU A 56 1.05 -9.29 -8.26
N TRP A 57 0.18 -9.60 -9.23
CA TRP A 57 -1.24 -9.30 -9.11
C TRP A 57 -1.94 -10.36 -8.25
N LEU A 58 -2.57 -9.90 -7.17
CA LEU A 58 -3.28 -10.78 -6.25
C LEU A 58 -4.73 -10.96 -6.68
N ASN A 59 -5.06 -12.16 -7.16
CA ASN A 59 -6.42 -12.53 -7.59
C ASN A 59 -7.38 -12.83 -6.42
N ALA A 60 -6.87 -12.89 -5.20
CA ALA A 60 -7.59 -13.24 -4.00
C ALA A 60 -7.08 -12.42 -2.79
N SER A 61 -7.90 -12.23 -1.76
CA SER A 61 -9.30 -12.67 -1.65
C SER A 61 -10.27 -11.74 -2.39
N GLN A 62 -11.23 -12.29 -3.14
CA GLN A 62 -12.24 -11.48 -3.84
C GLN A 62 -13.27 -10.90 -2.86
N GLN A 63 -13.60 -9.62 -3.05
CA GLN A 63 -14.62 -8.96 -2.23
C GLN A 63 -16.04 -9.48 -2.54
N PRO A 64 -16.89 -9.73 -1.52
CA PRO A 64 -18.24 -10.27 -1.74
C PRO A 64 -19.26 -9.21 -2.22
N ASP A 65 -18.92 -7.93 -2.14
CA ASP A 65 -19.78 -6.79 -2.46
C ASP A 65 -18.97 -5.59 -2.96
N ALA A 66 -19.64 -4.54 -3.43
CA ALA A 66 -19.00 -3.34 -4.00
C ALA A 66 -18.60 -2.27 -2.95
N SER A 67 -18.59 -2.62 -1.66
CA SER A 67 -18.48 -1.65 -0.55
C SER A 67 -17.47 -2.04 0.53
N SER A 68 -16.79 -3.18 0.39
CA SER A 68 -15.97 -3.76 1.44
C SER A 68 -14.47 -3.69 1.17
N CYS A 69 -14.05 -3.15 0.02
CA CYS A 69 -12.65 -3.01 -0.36
C CYS A 69 -11.74 -2.48 0.76
N GLY A 70 -12.16 -1.43 1.49
CA GLY A 70 -11.36 -0.89 2.60
C GLY A 70 -11.16 -1.85 3.77
N VAL A 71 -12.14 -2.73 4.05
CA VAL A 71 -12.01 -3.77 5.09
C VAL A 71 -11.00 -4.83 4.64
N LEU A 72 -11.08 -5.25 3.37
CA LEU A 72 -10.17 -6.24 2.79
C LEU A 72 -8.72 -5.73 2.72
N VAL A 73 -8.49 -4.46 2.41
CA VAL A 73 -7.14 -3.87 2.43
C VAL A 73 -6.51 -3.96 3.83
N VAL A 74 -7.28 -3.66 4.88
CA VAL A 74 -6.78 -3.75 6.25
C VAL A 74 -6.54 -5.19 6.68
N ASP A 75 -7.43 -6.10 6.31
CA ASP A 75 -7.28 -7.53 6.60
C ASP A 75 -6.04 -8.12 5.92
N GLN A 76 -5.84 -7.83 4.63
CA GLN A 76 -4.67 -8.27 3.87
C GLN A 76 -3.36 -7.75 4.49
N ALA A 77 -3.31 -6.47 4.88
CA ALA A 77 -2.16 -5.89 5.55
C ALA A 77 -1.91 -6.57 6.91
N ASN A 78 -2.96 -6.84 7.69
CA ASN A 78 -2.85 -7.55 8.96
C ASN A 78 -2.31 -8.97 8.78
N ASN A 79 -2.84 -9.72 7.81
CA ASN A 79 -2.41 -11.08 7.51
C ASN A 79 -0.94 -11.13 7.10
N TYR A 80 -0.50 -10.19 6.27
CA TYR A 80 0.91 -10.05 5.90
C TYR A 80 1.81 -9.78 7.12
N LEU A 81 1.40 -8.87 8.02
CA LEU A 81 2.14 -8.56 9.25
C LEU A 81 2.16 -9.72 10.25
N ALA A 82 1.09 -10.53 10.28
CA ALA A 82 0.99 -11.70 11.13
C ALA A 82 1.72 -12.94 10.56
N GLY A 83 2.17 -12.88 9.30
CA GLY A 83 2.74 -14.02 8.58
C GLY A 83 1.71 -15.08 8.19
N ASP A 84 0.42 -14.73 8.16
CA ASP A 84 -0.68 -15.62 7.78
C ASP A 84 -1.01 -15.49 6.29
N PHE A 85 -0.19 -16.12 5.46
CA PHE A 85 -0.30 -16.04 4.00
C PHE A 85 -1.40 -16.96 3.43
N GLU A 86 -1.86 -17.96 4.18
CA GLU A 86 -2.91 -18.88 3.68
C GLU A 86 -4.27 -18.17 3.56
N GLN A 87 -4.53 -17.16 4.39
CA GLN A 87 -5.75 -16.36 4.31
C GLN A 87 -5.82 -15.44 3.09
N GLN A 88 -4.75 -15.32 2.31
CA GLN A 88 -4.72 -14.48 1.10
C GLN A 88 -5.47 -15.12 -0.07
N HIS A 89 -5.85 -16.39 0.02
CA HIS A 89 -6.39 -17.15 -1.12
C HIS A 89 -7.84 -17.62 -0.98
N TYR A 90 -8.53 -17.36 0.14
CA TYR A 90 -9.92 -17.82 0.33
C TYR A 90 -10.94 -16.79 -0.17
N GLN A 91 -12.12 -17.27 -0.58
CA GLN A 91 -13.22 -16.39 -0.97
C GLN A 91 -13.87 -15.78 0.28
N VAL A 92 -13.79 -14.45 0.43
CA VAL A 92 -14.37 -13.73 1.55
C VAL A 92 -15.89 -13.65 1.38
N SER A 93 -16.63 -14.17 2.35
CA SER A 93 -18.09 -14.07 2.39
C SER A 93 -18.57 -12.77 3.04
N LYS A 94 -19.85 -12.44 2.85
CA LYS A 94 -20.48 -11.30 3.55
C LYS A 94 -20.46 -11.46 5.08
N SER A 95 -20.44 -12.69 5.58
CA SER A 95 -20.35 -12.95 7.01
C SER A 95 -18.94 -12.67 7.53
N ASP A 96 -17.91 -13.03 6.77
CA ASP A 96 -16.51 -12.75 7.11
C ASP A 96 -16.28 -11.24 7.20
N VAL A 97 -16.79 -10.47 6.23
CA VAL A 97 -16.75 -9.00 6.26
C VAL A 97 -17.38 -8.43 7.54
N LYS A 98 -18.52 -8.96 8.00
CA LYS A 98 -19.15 -8.50 9.25
C LYS A 98 -18.25 -8.74 10.46
N VAL A 99 -17.60 -9.90 10.52
CA VAL A 99 -16.65 -10.24 11.59
C VAL A 99 -15.41 -9.34 11.52
N MET A 100 -14.83 -9.13 10.34
CA MET A 100 -13.70 -8.21 10.13
C MET A 100 -14.03 -6.79 10.58
N ARG A 101 -15.18 -6.24 10.17
CA ARG A 101 -15.65 -4.92 10.61
C ARG A 101 -15.80 -4.84 12.12
N LEU A 102 -16.36 -5.86 12.75
CA LEU A 102 -16.52 -5.92 14.20
C LEU A 102 -15.16 -5.93 14.91
N ARG A 103 -14.18 -6.70 14.42
CA ARG A 103 -12.81 -6.72 14.96
C ARG A 103 -12.12 -5.36 14.82
N MET A 104 -12.23 -4.72 13.67
CA MET A 104 -11.69 -3.37 13.45
C MET A 104 -12.34 -2.36 14.40
N LEU A 105 -13.67 -2.38 14.53
CA LEU A 105 -14.40 -1.52 15.46
C LEU A 105 -13.96 -1.78 16.90
N TRP A 106 -13.75 -3.05 17.29
CA TRP A 106 -13.27 -3.40 18.62
C TRP A 106 -11.87 -2.83 18.88
N VAL A 107 -10.93 -2.97 17.93
CA VAL A 107 -9.59 -2.36 18.02
C VAL A 107 -9.71 -0.85 18.18
N ILE A 108 -10.50 -0.18 17.34
CA ILE A 108 -10.72 1.27 17.44
C ILE A 108 -11.28 1.61 18.83
N MET A 109 -12.36 0.98 19.27
CA MET A 109 -12.98 1.33 20.55
C MET A 109 -12.09 1.06 21.77
N HIS A 110 -11.20 0.07 21.71
CA HIS A 110 -10.40 -0.36 22.86
C HIS A 110 -8.95 0.14 22.82
N HIS A 111 -8.44 0.55 21.65
CA HIS A 111 -7.05 0.96 21.43
C HIS A 111 -6.90 2.39 20.86
N SER A 112 -7.99 3.17 20.67
CA SER A 112 -7.93 4.58 20.20
C SER A 112 -7.39 5.58 21.22
N ASN A 113 -6.42 5.18 22.04
CA ASN A 113 -5.58 6.17 22.69
C ASN A 113 -4.59 6.67 21.65
N GLU A 114 -4.76 7.90 21.17
CA GLU A 114 -3.79 8.55 20.29
C GLU A 114 -2.39 8.46 20.91
N LYS A 115 -1.49 7.75 20.23
CA LYS A 115 -0.08 7.76 20.61
C LYS A 115 0.58 8.92 19.89
N ALA A 116 1.01 9.92 20.66
CA ALA A 116 1.81 11.00 20.14
C ALA A 116 3.10 10.43 19.51
N ILE A 117 3.37 10.81 18.26
CA ILE A 117 4.69 10.57 17.64
C ILE A 117 5.74 11.27 18.49
N SER A 118 6.88 10.61 18.72
CA SER A 118 7.98 11.22 19.46
C SER A 118 8.49 12.45 18.70
N LYS A 119 8.90 13.51 19.42
CA LYS A 119 9.41 14.73 18.77
C LYS A 119 10.58 14.43 17.82
N SER A 120 11.46 13.49 18.19
CA SER A 120 12.58 13.06 17.36
C SER A 120 12.13 12.42 16.05
N ASP A 121 11.13 11.54 16.08
CA ASP A 121 10.64 10.87 14.88
C ASP A 121 9.92 11.86 13.95
N ALA A 122 9.16 12.80 14.51
CA ALA A 122 8.51 13.86 13.76
C ALA A 122 9.54 14.76 13.05
N THR A 123 10.61 15.18 13.74
CA THR A 123 11.67 16.00 13.15
C THR A 123 12.38 15.26 12.02
N LYS A 124 12.76 13.99 12.26
CA LYS A 124 13.47 13.18 11.27
C LYS A 124 12.64 12.95 10.01
N THR A 125 11.34 12.70 10.16
CA THR A 125 10.39 12.56 9.05
C THR A 125 10.29 13.86 8.24
N GLY A 126 10.25 15.01 8.92
CA GLY A 126 10.21 16.33 8.26
C GLY A 126 11.49 16.66 7.47
N GLU A 127 12.66 16.26 7.96
CA GLU A 127 13.94 16.43 7.25
C GLU A 127 14.01 15.57 5.99
N ILE A 128 13.57 14.31 6.08
CA ILE A 128 13.49 13.39 4.93
C ILE A 128 12.55 13.97 3.87
N LEU A 129 11.35 14.42 4.26
CA LEU A 129 10.39 15.00 3.32
C LEU A 129 10.94 16.21 2.57
N LYS A 130 11.64 17.11 3.28
CA LYS A 130 12.30 18.28 2.66
C LYS A 130 13.38 17.88 1.67
N LYS A 131 14.13 16.82 1.94
CA LYS A 131 15.17 16.31 1.03
C LYS A 131 14.53 15.76 -0.24
N LEU A 132 13.50 14.93 -0.12
CA LEU A 132 12.77 14.35 -1.25
C LEU A 132 12.15 15.44 -2.15
N GLN A 133 11.59 16.49 -1.56
CA GLN A 133 11.03 17.62 -2.32
C GLN A 133 12.07 18.41 -3.13
N LYS A 134 13.35 18.41 -2.72
CA LYS A 134 14.43 19.08 -3.46
C LYS A 134 14.91 18.25 -4.64
N GLU A 135 14.86 16.93 -4.53
CA GLU A 135 15.26 16.00 -5.59
C GLU A 135 14.23 15.94 -6.74
N LEU A 136 13.06 16.57 -6.58
CA LEU A 136 11.98 16.65 -7.57
C LEU A 136 11.92 17.98 -8.34
N LYS A 137 12.85 18.90 -8.09
CA LYS A 137 12.93 20.21 -8.75
C LYS A 137 14.17 20.31 -9.60
#